data_AF-A0A3A0UQH8-F1
#
_entry.id   AF-A0A3A0UQH8-F1
#
_cell.length_a   1.000
_cell.length_b   1.000
_cell.length_c   1.000
_cell.angle_alpha   90.00
_cell.angle_beta   90.00
_cell.angle_gamma   90.00
#
_symmetry.space_group_name_H-M   'P 1'
#
loop_
_entity.id
_entity.type
_entity.pdbx_description
1 polymer ?
#
loop_
_entity_poly.entity_id
_entity_poly.type
_entity_poly.pdbx_seq_one_letter_code
_entity_poly.pdbx_strand_id
1 'polypeptide(L)'
;RRPDDLNMPYGFTQKDIVHHSKKESFIHSVNQIHYPSAHITDKVYNANDLKSPLDKEQAMLQGVVFDNNTEANQSFKPNKNLVSEASATLKDAHRLDNHQLIIEKDNGGISYQLPSSIANKYKDMYVEMDVELLSPIAIEDGT
;
A
#
# COMPACT_ATOMS: atom_id res chain seq x y z
N ARG A 1 13.17 3.83 -10.94
CA ARG A 1 13.35 4.58 -9.67
C ARG A 1 14.79 5.08 -9.54
N ARG A 2 15.09 6.05 -8.67
CA ARG A 2 16.49 6.49 -8.46
C ARG A 2 17.28 5.41 -7.69
N PRO A 3 18.62 5.30 -7.84
CA PRO A 3 19.42 4.27 -7.18
C PRO A 3 19.37 4.32 -5.65
N ASP A 4 19.22 5.52 -5.11
CA ASP A 4 19.28 5.81 -3.67
C ASP A 4 17.94 5.58 -2.96
N ASP A 5 16.87 5.32 -3.73
CA ASP A 5 15.55 5.00 -3.23
C ASP A 5 15.56 3.56 -2.66
N LEU A 6 15.22 3.37 -1.38
CA LEU A 6 15.19 2.03 -0.77
C LEU A 6 13.86 1.29 -1.00
N ASN A 7 12.85 1.95 -1.58
CA ASN A 7 11.50 1.40 -1.70
C ASN A 7 11.32 0.60 -3.00
N MET A 8 11.96 -0.57 -3.10
CA MET A 8 11.65 -1.49 -4.20
C MET A 8 10.23 -2.07 -4.02
N PRO A 9 9.32 -1.94 -5.00
CA PRO A 9 8.00 -2.53 -4.91
C PRO A 9 8.06 -4.03 -4.69
N TYR A 10 7.14 -4.56 -3.89
CA TYR A 10 7.05 -6.00 -3.63
C TYR A 10 6.93 -6.79 -4.93
N GLY A 11 7.66 -7.90 -5.04
CA GLY A 11 7.66 -8.75 -6.23
C GLY A 11 8.56 -8.25 -7.37
N PHE A 12 9.22 -7.09 -7.24
CA PHE A 12 10.16 -6.59 -8.25
C PHE A 12 11.61 -6.86 -7.89
N THR A 13 12.43 -7.15 -8.90
CA THR A 13 13.90 -7.22 -8.76
C THR A 13 14.56 -6.27 -9.75
N GLN A 14 15.66 -5.64 -9.34
CA GLN A 14 16.49 -4.87 -10.26
C GLN A 14 17.02 -5.75 -11.39
N LYS A 15 16.83 -5.30 -12.62
CA LYS A 15 17.34 -5.93 -13.83
C LYS A 15 18.58 -5.19 -14.33
N ASP A 16 18.53 -3.86 -14.39
CA ASP A 16 19.61 -3.02 -14.90
C ASP A 16 19.55 -1.60 -14.34
N ILE A 17 20.60 -0.81 -14.61
CA ILE A 17 20.65 0.63 -14.40
C ILE A 17 20.68 1.33 -15.75
N VAL A 18 19.72 2.22 -15.97
CA VAL A 18 19.62 3.07 -17.17
C VAL A 18 20.22 4.43 -16.85
N HIS A 19 21.31 4.79 -17.51
CA HIS A 19 21.93 6.11 -17.38
C HIS A 19 21.26 7.09 -18.35
N HIS A 20 20.43 7.99 -17.81
CA HIS A 20 19.82 9.07 -18.59
C HIS A 20 20.81 10.22 -18.83
N SER A 21 21.68 10.50 -17.85
CA SER A 21 22.78 11.46 -17.97
C SER A 21 23.96 11.08 -17.05
N LYS A 22 25.06 11.84 -17.09
CA LYS A 22 26.20 11.67 -16.16
C LYS A 22 25.80 11.84 -14.68
N LYS A 23 24.71 12.58 -14.41
CA LYS A 23 24.24 12.89 -13.06
C LYS A 23 22.95 12.14 -12.68
N GLU A 24 22.30 11.49 -13.65
CA GLU A 24 21.00 10.86 -13.43
C GLU A 24 20.97 9.45 -13.99
N SER A 25 20.70 8.51 -13.09
CA SER A 25 20.53 7.10 -13.41
C SER A 25 19.21 6.61 -12.83
N PHE A 26 18.62 5.60 -13.47
CA PHE A 26 17.38 4.98 -13.05
C PHE A 26 17.55 3.47 -12.94
N ILE A 27 17.06 2.87 -11.85
CA ILE A 27 16.89 1.43 -11.74
C ILE A 27 15.72 1.01 -12.63
N HIS A 28 16.00 0.09 -13.56
CA HIS A 28 15.03 -0.71 -14.29
C HIS A 28 14.81 -2.01 -13.51
N SER A 29 13.56 -2.26 -13.13
CA SER A 29 13.16 -3.45 -12.37
C SER A 29 12.06 -4.21 -13.10
N VAL A 30 12.05 -5.52 -12.94
CA VAL A 30 11.03 -6.41 -13.51
C VAL A 30 10.25 -7.10 -12.40
N ASN A 31 8.95 -7.29 -12.63
CA ASN A 31 8.10 -8.08 -11.75
C ASN A 31 8.45 -9.57 -11.92
N GLN A 32 8.74 -10.25 -10.82
CA GLN A 32 9.05 -11.68 -10.76
C GLN A 32 7.82 -12.54 -10.49
N ILE A 33 6.70 -11.92 -10.11
CA ILE A 33 5.45 -12.64 -9.88
C ILE A 33 4.92 -13.08 -11.24
N HIS A 34 5.03 -14.38 -11.49
CA HIS A 34 4.43 -15.02 -12.65
C HIS A 34 2.93 -15.09 -12.41
N TYR A 35 2.22 -14.04 -12.82
CA TYR A 35 0.77 -14.10 -12.85
C TYR A 35 0.36 -15.09 -13.95
N PRO A 36 -0.46 -16.11 -13.63
CA PRO A 36 -1.03 -16.95 -14.67
C PRO A 36 -1.78 -16.03 -15.65
N SER A 37 -1.60 -16.28 -16.97
CA SER A 37 -2.22 -15.46 -18.02
C SER A 37 -3.76 -15.47 -17.96
N ALA A 38 -4.34 -16.46 -17.28
CA ALA A 38 -5.73 -16.51 -16.92
C ALA A 38 -5.91 -17.11 -15.52
N HIS A 39 -6.78 -16.52 -14.72
CA HIS A 39 -7.26 -17.09 -13.47
C HIS A 39 -8.61 -17.76 -13.73
N ILE A 40 -8.70 -19.08 -13.53
CA ILE A 40 -9.97 -19.81 -13.63
C ILE A 40 -10.56 -19.89 -12.23
N THR A 41 -11.78 -19.38 -12.09
CA THR A 41 -12.52 -19.34 -10.83
C THR A 41 -14.00 -19.49 -11.11
N ASP A 42 -14.70 -20.17 -10.20
CA ASP A 42 -16.15 -20.25 -10.15
C ASP A 42 -16.73 -19.19 -9.21
N LYS A 43 -15.89 -18.38 -8.56
CA LYS A 43 -16.32 -17.36 -7.60
C LYS A 43 -16.63 -16.05 -8.31
N VAL A 44 -17.88 -15.65 -8.22
CA VAL A 44 -18.39 -14.41 -8.80
C VAL A 44 -18.90 -13.52 -7.67
N TYR A 45 -18.29 -12.35 -7.53
CA TYR A 45 -18.65 -11.32 -6.56
C TYR A 45 -19.36 -10.15 -7.25
N ASN A 46 -20.23 -9.50 -6.49
CA ASN A 46 -20.92 -8.29 -6.92
C ASN A 46 -20.14 -7.05 -6.49
N ALA A 47 -19.87 -6.12 -7.41
CA ALA A 47 -19.18 -4.87 -7.09
C ALA A 47 -19.89 -4.06 -5.99
N ASN A 48 -21.22 -4.13 -5.93
CA ASN A 48 -22.03 -3.38 -4.96
C ASN A 48 -21.86 -3.87 -3.52
N ASP A 49 -21.36 -5.09 -3.31
CA ASP A 49 -21.10 -5.66 -1.99
C ASP A 49 -19.72 -5.26 -1.42
N LEU A 50 -18.87 -4.65 -2.26
CA LEU A 50 -17.48 -4.30 -1.94
C LEU A 50 -17.40 -2.82 -1.58
N LYS A 51 -17.05 -2.52 -0.32
CA LYS A 51 -17.19 -1.16 0.25
C LYS A 51 -15.90 -0.37 0.24
N SER A 52 -14.77 -1.01 -0.05
CA SER A 52 -13.45 -0.40 -0.11
C SER A 52 -12.63 -0.94 -1.29
N PRO A 53 -11.60 -0.19 -1.73
CA PRO A 53 -10.61 -0.71 -2.68
C PRO A 53 -9.98 -2.02 -2.22
N LEU A 54 -9.69 -2.17 -0.92
CA LEU A 54 -9.16 -3.44 -0.36
C LEU A 54 -10.15 -4.60 -0.48
N ASP A 55 -11.45 -4.36 -0.28
CA ASP A 55 -12.47 -5.39 -0.48
C ASP A 55 -12.48 -5.87 -1.93
N LYS A 56 -12.38 -4.93 -2.88
CA LYS A 56 -12.34 -5.21 -4.31
C LYS A 56 -11.10 -6.00 -4.71
N GLU A 57 -9.92 -5.56 -4.26
CA GLU A 57 -8.67 -6.30 -4.47
C GLU A 57 -8.78 -7.73 -3.92
N GLN A 58 -9.25 -7.90 -2.69
CA GLN A 58 -9.40 -9.22 -2.08
C GLN A 58 -10.40 -10.11 -2.83
N ALA A 59 -11.52 -9.57 -3.31
CA ALA A 59 -12.48 -10.31 -4.13
C ALA A 59 -11.86 -10.73 -5.47
N MET A 60 -11.11 -9.84 -6.13
CA MET A 60 -10.42 -10.12 -7.39
C MET A 60 -9.26 -11.13 -7.25
N LEU A 61 -8.66 -11.25 -6.07
CA LEU A 61 -7.68 -12.29 -5.78
C LEU A 61 -8.30 -13.69 -5.65
N GLN A 62 -9.60 -13.78 -5.36
CA GLN A 62 -10.30 -15.05 -5.14
C GLN A 62 -11.25 -15.43 -6.28
N GLY A 63 -11.66 -14.45 -7.09
CA GLY A 63 -12.76 -14.56 -8.02
C GLY A 63 -12.75 -13.46 -9.06
N VAL A 64 -13.90 -13.30 -9.72
CA VAL A 64 -14.18 -12.17 -10.62
C VAL A 64 -15.23 -11.26 -10.00
N VAL A 65 -15.15 -9.97 -10.29
CA VAL A 65 -16.08 -8.95 -9.81
C VAL A 65 -16.83 -8.38 -11.02
N PHE A 66 -18.16 -8.38 -10.98
CA PHE A 66 -18.98 -7.72 -11.98
C PHE A 66 -19.83 -6.62 -11.35
N ASP A 67 -20.08 -5.56 -12.11
CA ASP A 67 -20.86 -4.40 -11.67
C ASP A 67 -22.37 -4.65 -11.66
N ASN A 68 -22.83 -5.75 -12.30
CA ASN A 68 -24.23 -6.11 -12.40
C ASN A 68 -24.61 -7.28 -11.47
N ASN A 69 -25.83 -7.21 -10.91
CA ASN A 69 -26.34 -8.19 -9.93
C ASN A 69 -26.62 -9.60 -10.47
N THR A 70 -26.50 -9.83 -11.78
CA THR A 70 -27.20 -10.97 -12.40
C THR A 70 -26.52 -12.32 -12.21
N GLU A 71 -25.26 -12.39 -11.76
CA GLU A 71 -24.52 -13.68 -11.69
C GLU A 71 -23.61 -13.84 -10.45
N ALA A 72 -23.74 -12.99 -9.43
CA ALA A 72 -22.97 -13.18 -8.20
C ALA A 72 -23.41 -14.46 -7.47
N ASN A 73 -22.45 -15.34 -7.17
CA ASN A 73 -22.67 -16.59 -6.45
C ASN A 73 -21.88 -16.66 -5.12
N GLN A 74 -21.06 -15.65 -4.84
CA GLN A 74 -20.38 -15.45 -3.57
C GLN A 74 -20.91 -14.20 -2.87
N SER A 75 -20.96 -14.27 -1.54
CA SER A 75 -21.07 -13.08 -0.70
C SER A 75 -19.68 -12.66 -0.24
N PHE A 76 -19.42 -11.36 -0.19
CA PHE A 76 -18.16 -10.85 0.31
C PHE A 76 -18.23 -10.57 1.82
N LYS A 77 -17.23 -11.02 2.56
CA LYS A 77 -17.06 -10.72 3.99
C LYS A 77 -15.80 -9.88 4.16
N PRO A 78 -15.91 -8.60 4.57
CA PRO A 78 -14.76 -7.75 4.76
C PRO A 78 -13.89 -8.23 5.93
N ASN A 79 -12.59 -8.02 5.79
CA ASN A 79 -11.65 -8.25 6.89
C ASN A 79 -11.91 -7.26 8.02
N LYS A 80 -11.62 -7.67 9.25
CA LYS A 80 -11.69 -6.76 10.40
C LYS A 80 -10.66 -5.65 10.20
N ASN A 81 -11.09 -4.39 10.31
CA ASN A 81 -10.16 -3.27 10.36
C ASN A 81 -9.38 -3.31 11.68
N LEU A 82 -8.05 -3.40 11.59
CA LEU A 82 -7.15 -3.56 12.73
C LEU A 82 -6.58 -2.22 13.23
N VAL A 83 -6.93 -1.07 12.63
CA VAL A 83 -6.42 0.25 13.05
C VAL A 83 -6.65 0.53 14.54
N SER A 84 -7.82 0.17 15.06
CA SER A 84 -8.13 0.37 16.49
C SER A 84 -7.33 -0.54 17.43
N GLU A 85 -6.70 -1.59 16.90
CA GLU A 85 -5.85 -2.52 17.65
C GLU A 85 -4.36 -2.17 17.54
N ALA A 86 -4.02 -1.22 16.68
CA ALA A 86 -2.66 -0.73 16.52
C ALA A 86 -2.37 0.42 17.50
N SER A 87 -1.16 0.44 18.05
CA SER A 87 -0.63 1.65 18.66
C SER A 87 0.03 2.52 17.59
N ALA A 88 -0.14 3.84 17.72
CA ALA A 88 0.52 4.81 16.87
C ALA A 88 1.63 5.52 17.67
N THR A 89 2.83 5.56 17.11
CA THR A 89 3.95 6.35 17.65
C THR A 89 4.43 7.33 16.60
N LEU A 90 4.81 8.52 17.03
CA LEU A 90 5.36 9.56 16.17
C LEU A 90 6.87 9.61 16.33
N LYS A 91 7.58 9.76 15.22
CA LYS A 91 9.04 9.91 15.20
C LYS A 91 9.37 11.17 14.41
N ASP A 92 10.08 12.11 15.02
CA ASP A 92 10.44 13.41 14.42
C ASP A 92 9.24 14.05 13.69
N ALA A 93 8.06 13.95 14.32
CA ALA A 93 6.79 14.38 13.77
C ALA A 93 5.79 14.66 14.90
N HIS A 94 4.82 15.53 14.63
CA HIS A 94 3.69 15.78 15.52
C HIS A 94 2.38 15.88 14.74
N ARG A 95 1.26 15.59 15.41
CA ARG A 95 -0.07 15.61 14.81
C ARG A 95 -0.83 16.84 15.28
N LEU A 96 -1.50 17.51 14.35
CA LEU A 96 -2.44 18.60 14.64
C LEU A 96 -3.88 18.06 14.69
N ASP A 97 -4.78 18.80 15.34
CA ASP A 97 -6.17 18.38 15.56
C ASP A 97 -6.96 18.15 14.25
N ASN A 98 -6.53 18.74 13.15
CA ASN A 98 -7.12 18.61 11.82
C ASN A 98 -6.58 17.43 11.00
N HIS A 99 -6.08 16.38 11.67
CA HIS A 99 -5.48 15.18 11.05
C HIS A 99 -4.20 15.43 10.23
N GLN A 100 -3.61 16.63 10.33
CA GLN A 100 -2.33 16.90 9.67
C GLN A 100 -1.19 16.30 10.46
N LEU A 101 -0.25 15.68 9.73
CA LEU A 101 1.01 15.18 10.25
C LEU A 101 2.11 16.12 9.79
N ILE A 102 2.77 16.79 10.73
CA ILE A 102 3.94 17.63 10.45
C ILE A 102 5.19 16.79 10.64
N ILE A 103 6.01 16.70 9.60
CA ILE A 103 7.29 15.98 9.61
C ILE A 103 8.40 17.00 9.82
N GLU A 104 9.17 16.85 10.88
CA GLU A 104 10.19 17.81 11.30
C GLU A 104 11.58 17.49 10.72
N LYS A 105 11.85 16.21 10.41
CA LYS A 105 13.13 15.73 9.88
C LYS A 105 12.94 14.61 8.88
N ASP A 106 13.97 14.40 8.06
CA ASP A 106 14.05 13.25 7.15
C ASP A 106 13.83 11.93 7.89
N ASN A 107 13.05 11.04 7.28
CA ASN A 107 12.61 9.76 7.86
C ASN A 107 11.78 9.89 9.16
N GLY A 108 11.20 11.07 9.41
CA GLY A 108 10.12 11.26 10.38
C GLY A 108 8.78 10.74 9.85
N GLY A 109 7.83 10.51 10.75
CA GLY A 109 6.52 9.97 10.38
C GLY A 109 5.73 9.38 11.53
N ILE A 110 4.72 8.60 11.15
CA ILE A 110 3.90 7.81 12.05
C ILE A 110 4.21 6.32 11.85
N SER A 111 4.40 5.61 12.95
CA SER A 111 4.57 4.16 12.98
C SER A 111 3.35 3.53 13.64
N TYR A 112 2.71 2.61 12.92
CA TYR A 112 1.62 1.80 13.44
C TYR A 112 2.14 0.42 13.82
N GLN A 113 1.89 -0.01 15.05
CA GLN A 113 2.37 -1.29 15.55
C GLN A 113 1.21 -2.10 16.13
N LEU A 114 0.98 -3.27 15.55
CA LEU A 114 0.02 -4.24 16.07
C LEU A 114 0.69 -5.11 17.16
N PRO A 115 -0.05 -5.51 18.20
CA PRO A 115 0.42 -6.53 19.12
C PRO A 115 0.79 -7.81 18.37
N SER A 116 1.89 -8.46 18.75
CA SER A 116 2.38 -9.67 18.06
C SER A 116 1.34 -10.79 18.04
N SER A 117 0.48 -10.87 19.06
CA SER A 117 -0.63 -11.84 19.12
C SER A 117 -1.68 -11.67 18.02
N ILE A 118 -1.79 -10.48 17.44
CA ILE A 118 -2.68 -10.18 16.30
C ILE A 118 -1.90 -10.31 15.00
N ALA A 119 -0.73 -9.66 14.91
CA ALA A 119 0.09 -9.67 13.69
C ALA A 119 0.43 -11.10 13.23
N ASN A 120 0.80 -11.99 14.17
CA ASN A 120 1.18 -13.37 13.84
C ASN A 120 0.01 -14.25 13.36
N LYS A 121 -1.25 -13.79 13.44
CA LYS A 121 -2.40 -14.53 12.91
C LYS A 121 -2.57 -14.38 11.40
N TYR A 122 -1.95 -13.35 10.81
CA TYR A 122 -2.10 -13.01 9.41
C TYR A 122 -0.77 -13.23 8.69
N LYS A 123 -0.84 -13.90 7.54
CA LYS A 123 0.34 -14.11 6.68
C LYS A 123 0.77 -12.79 6.03
N ASP A 124 -0.22 -12.03 5.56
CA ASP A 124 -0.05 -10.79 4.84
C ASP A 124 -0.97 -9.74 5.46
N MET A 125 -0.50 -8.49 5.56
CA MET A 125 -1.28 -7.36 6.06
C MET A 125 -1.21 -6.24 5.03
N TYR A 126 -2.36 -5.60 4.80
CA TYR A 126 -2.51 -4.51 3.86
C TYR A 126 -2.91 -3.26 4.63
N VAL A 127 -2.40 -2.10 4.20
CA VAL A 127 -2.78 -0.80 4.71
C VAL A 127 -3.25 0.05 3.54
N GLU A 128 -4.41 0.69 3.72
CA GLU A 128 -4.93 1.70 2.82
C GLU A 128 -4.78 3.05 3.51
N MET A 129 -4.24 4.03 2.78
CA MET A 129 -4.04 5.39 3.27
C MET A 129 -4.46 6.38 2.21
N ASP A 130 -5.23 7.39 2.61
CA ASP A 130 -5.47 8.59 1.81
C ASP A 130 -4.57 9.69 2.37
N VAL A 131 -3.66 10.21 1.54
CA VAL A 131 -2.63 11.17 1.94
C VAL A 131 -2.54 12.28 0.92
N GLU A 132 -2.63 13.51 1.40
CA GLU A 132 -2.44 14.72 0.59
C GLU A 132 -1.24 15.50 1.13
N LEU A 133 -0.30 15.86 0.24
CA LEU A 133 0.81 16.75 0.60
C LEU A 133 0.32 18.20 0.56
N LEU A 134 0.10 18.79 1.73
CA LEU A 134 -0.40 20.16 1.83
C LEU A 134 0.67 21.22 1.56
N SER A 135 1.91 21.01 2.01
CA SER A 135 3.03 21.91 1.75
C SER A 135 4.37 21.21 2.00
N PRO A 136 5.35 21.31 1.09
CA PRO A 136 6.73 20.97 1.41
C PRO A 136 7.35 22.10 2.25
N ILE A 137 8.02 21.77 3.35
CA ILE A 137 8.92 22.71 4.01
C ILE A 137 10.25 22.63 3.26
N ALA A 138 10.64 23.72 2.60
CA ALA A 138 12.01 23.85 2.12
C ALA A 138 12.93 23.90 3.35
N ILE A 139 13.73 22.86 3.56
CA ILE A 139 14.87 22.95 4.46
C ILE A 139 15.87 23.84 3.72
N GLU A 140 15.92 25.13 4.06
CA GLU A 140 17.08 25.95 3.72
C GLU A 140 18.27 25.33 4.45
N ASP A 141 19.14 24.66 3.69
CA ASP A 141 20.45 24.23 4.18
C ASP A 141 21.16 25.48 4.74
N GLY A 142 21.29 25.50 6.07
CA GLY A 142 22.08 26.50 6.77
C GLY A 142 23.53 26.43 6.28
N THR A 143 24.00 27.58 5.80
CA THR A 143 25.40 27.93 5.49
C THR A 143 26.40 27.49 6.55
#